data_AF-A0A2I4HJ06-F1
#
_entry.id   AF-A0A2I4HJ06-F1
#
_cell.length_a   1.000
_cell.length_b   1.000
_cell.length_c   1.000
_cell.angle_alpha   90.00
_cell.angle_beta   90.00
_cell.angle_gamma   90.00
#
_symmetry.space_group_name_H-M   'P 1'
#
loop_
_entity.id
_entity.type
_entity.pdbx_description
1 polymer ?
#
loop_
_entity_poly.entity_id
_entity_poly.type
_entity_poly.pdbx_seq_one_letter_code
_entity_poly.pdbx_strand_id
1 'polypeptide(L)'
;MLLQIYVSMKAMPWYTALPTISEYMVENGWTKCFPRISDVGWLAYILYLVIYLIIVEFGIYWMHRELHDIKPLYKHLHATHHIYNKQNRLSPFAGLAFHPLDGILQAVPHVTALFLVPTHFMTHVLLLFIEGIWTANIHDCIHGNLWPAMGAGYHTIHHTTYRHNYGHYIIWMDWIFGTLRDPLDDESKDI
;
A
#
# COMPACT_ATOMS: atom_id res chain seq x y z
N MET A 1 -9.31 -19.47 3.59
CA MET A 1 -9.18 -18.78 4.89
C MET A 1 -8.00 -19.29 5.72
N LEU A 2 -7.94 -20.56 6.18
CA LEU A 2 -6.82 -21.05 7.03
C LEU A 2 -5.43 -20.85 6.42
N LEU A 3 -5.26 -21.11 5.11
CA LEU A 3 -4.01 -20.87 4.40
C LEU A 3 -3.59 -19.38 4.42
N GLN A 4 -4.55 -18.46 4.24
CA GLN A 4 -4.27 -17.02 4.27
C GLN A 4 -3.78 -16.60 5.65
N ILE A 5 -4.50 -17.00 6.70
CA ILE A 5 -4.10 -16.76 8.09
C ILE A 5 -2.68 -17.27 8.32
N TYR A 6 -2.38 -18.51 7.93
CA TYR A 6 -1.06 -19.10 8.09
C TYR A 6 0.05 -18.29 7.39
N VAL A 7 -0.17 -17.91 6.12
CA VAL A 7 0.80 -17.12 5.35
C VAL A 7 1.00 -15.74 5.96
N SER A 8 -0.08 -15.02 6.30
CA SER A 8 0.00 -13.71 6.95
C SER A 8 0.75 -13.79 8.28
N MET A 9 0.40 -14.74 9.15
CA MET A 9 1.03 -14.87 10.47
C MET A 9 2.52 -15.21 10.37
N LYS A 10 2.93 -15.96 9.32
CA LYS A 10 4.35 -16.24 9.06
C LYS A 10 5.11 -15.00 8.56
N ALA A 11 4.45 -14.12 7.82
CA ALA A 11 5.06 -12.95 7.23
C ALA A 11 5.12 -11.73 8.19
N MET A 12 4.16 -11.61 9.11
CA MET A 12 4.06 -10.50 10.08
C MET A 12 5.35 -10.16 10.85
N PRO A 13 6.10 -11.12 11.42
CA PRO A 13 7.36 -10.80 12.12
C PRO A 13 8.42 -10.17 11.22
N TRP A 14 8.35 -10.41 9.92
CA TRP A 14 9.26 -9.80 8.95
C TRP A 14 8.77 -8.43 8.51
N TYR A 15 7.46 -8.18 8.46
CA TYR A 15 6.95 -6.84 8.18
C TYR A 15 7.39 -5.83 9.20
N THR A 16 7.48 -6.24 10.47
CA THR A 16 7.96 -5.36 11.53
C THR A 16 9.44 -4.98 11.36
N ALA A 17 10.22 -5.66 10.52
CA ALA A 17 11.61 -5.29 10.28
C ALA A 17 11.74 -3.89 9.65
N LEU A 18 10.84 -3.51 8.73
CA LEU A 18 10.88 -2.19 8.10
C LEU A 18 10.67 -1.04 9.10
N PRO A 19 9.59 -1.00 9.93
CA PRO A 19 9.43 0.02 10.94
C PRO A 19 10.54 -0.03 11.99
N THR A 20 11.02 -1.21 12.41
CA THR A 20 12.16 -1.28 13.35
C THR A 20 13.42 -0.64 12.78
N ILE A 21 13.74 -0.90 11.51
CA ILE A 21 14.90 -0.30 10.85
C ILE A 21 14.67 1.21 10.65
N SER A 22 13.46 1.65 10.28
CA SER A 22 13.15 3.07 10.12
C SER A 22 13.23 3.84 11.44
N GLU A 23 12.75 3.28 12.54
CA GLU A 23 12.90 3.83 13.89
C GLU A 23 14.37 3.98 14.27
N TYR A 24 15.18 2.95 14.06
CA TYR A 24 16.63 3.03 14.30
C TYR A 24 17.28 4.17 13.48
N MET A 25 16.92 4.33 12.20
CA MET A 25 17.43 5.41 11.35
C MET A 25 16.98 6.81 11.85
N VAL A 26 15.75 6.92 12.36
CA VAL A 26 15.22 8.16 12.96
C VAL A 26 15.98 8.50 14.24
N GLU A 27 16.16 7.54 15.14
CA GLU A 27 16.85 7.74 16.43
C GLU A 27 18.33 8.12 16.25
N ASN A 28 18.98 7.63 15.20
CA ASN A 28 20.35 8.02 14.86
C ASN A 28 20.45 9.35 14.11
N GLY A 29 19.32 10.02 13.86
CA GLY A 29 19.28 11.33 13.18
C GLY A 29 19.61 11.28 11.69
N TRP A 30 19.43 10.14 11.02
CA TRP A 30 19.73 10.00 9.59
C TRP A 30 18.61 10.55 8.69
N THR A 31 17.41 10.70 9.24
CA THR A 31 16.23 11.18 8.52
C THR A 31 15.90 12.63 8.88
N LYS A 32 14.93 13.21 8.18
CA LYS A 32 14.38 14.55 8.47
C LYS A 32 13.22 14.49 9.48
N CYS A 33 13.12 13.43 10.28
CA CYS A 33 12.04 13.31 11.24
C CYS A 33 12.14 14.32 12.37
N PHE A 34 10.99 14.82 12.83
CA PHE A 34 10.89 15.70 13.98
C PHE A 34 9.88 15.14 15.00
N PRO A 35 10.11 15.36 16.30
CA PRO A 35 9.30 14.75 17.35
C PRO A 35 8.02 15.51 17.69
N ARG A 36 7.93 16.82 17.40
CA ARG A 36 6.78 17.65 17.78
C ARG A 36 6.33 18.56 16.65
N ILE A 37 5.01 18.65 16.43
CA ILE A 37 4.42 19.57 15.44
C ILE A 37 4.79 21.04 15.72
N SER A 38 4.99 21.41 16.99
CA SER A 38 5.43 22.76 17.39
C SER A 38 6.78 23.17 16.81
N ASP A 39 7.63 22.22 16.42
CA ASP A 39 8.98 22.50 15.93
C ASP A 39 8.97 23.11 14.51
N VAL A 40 7.88 22.91 13.76
CA VAL A 40 7.67 23.44 12.40
C VAL A 40 6.41 24.28 12.25
N GLY A 41 5.46 24.19 13.20
CA GLY A 41 4.15 24.83 13.14
C GLY A 41 3.14 24.07 12.27
N TRP A 42 1.85 24.27 12.55
CA TRP A 42 0.76 23.52 11.90
C TRP A 42 0.71 23.66 10.37
N LEU A 43 0.96 24.86 9.84
CA LEU A 43 0.91 25.09 8.39
C LEU A 43 1.99 24.28 7.66
N ALA A 44 3.23 24.32 8.16
CA ALA A 44 4.32 23.54 7.59
C ALA A 44 4.09 22.04 7.78
N TYR A 45 3.60 21.61 8.95
CA TYR A 45 3.24 20.21 9.20
C TYR A 45 2.23 19.68 8.17
N ILE A 46 1.14 20.41 7.91
CA ILE A 46 0.13 20.00 6.93
C ILE A 46 0.73 19.94 5.53
N LEU A 47 1.54 20.93 5.13
CA LEU A 47 2.21 20.92 3.84
C LEU A 47 3.14 19.72 3.68
N TYR A 48 3.95 19.43 4.69
CA TYR A 48 4.85 18.27 4.69
C TYR A 48 4.10 16.96 4.64
N LEU A 49 2.97 16.84 5.36
CA LEU A 49 2.11 15.66 5.31
C LEU A 49 1.52 15.45 3.91
N VAL A 50 1.06 16.50 3.24
CA VAL A 50 0.55 16.40 1.87
C VAL A 50 1.66 15.95 0.91
N ILE A 51 2.85 16.53 1.00
CA ILE A 51 4.01 16.14 0.18
C ILE A 51 4.39 14.67 0.47
N TYR A 52 4.41 14.27 1.73
CA TYR A 52 4.65 12.89 2.15
C TYR A 52 3.66 11.92 1.49
N LEU A 53 2.35 12.22 1.56
CA LEU A 53 1.32 11.37 0.98
C LEU A 53 1.42 11.29 -0.55
N ILE A 54 1.81 12.37 -1.22
CA ILE A 54 2.05 12.36 -2.67
C ILE A 54 3.25 11.45 -3.03
N ILE A 55 4.35 11.54 -2.27
CA ILE A 55 5.53 10.67 -2.48
C ILE A 55 5.16 9.21 -2.27
N VAL A 56 4.39 8.92 -1.22
CA VAL A 56 3.91 7.57 -0.91
C VAL A 56 2.98 7.05 -2.00
N GLU A 57 1.97 7.81 -2.41
CA GLU A 57 1.02 7.41 -3.45
C GLU A 57 1.74 7.08 -4.77
N PHE A 58 2.68 7.95 -5.17
CA PHE A 58 3.50 7.74 -6.36
C PHE A 58 4.41 6.52 -6.21
N GLY A 59 5.13 6.41 -5.09
CA GLY A 59 6.10 5.35 -4.87
C GLY A 59 5.45 3.97 -4.76
N ILE A 60 4.30 3.85 -4.10
CA ILE A 60 3.57 2.59 -3.96
C ILE A 60 3.01 2.16 -5.31
N TYR A 61 2.42 3.08 -6.07
CA TYR A 61 1.94 2.77 -7.43
C TYR A 61 3.04 2.13 -8.28
N TRP A 62 4.22 2.76 -8.33
CA TRP A 62 5.33 2.24 -9.14
C TRP A 62 5.91 0.94 -8.60
N MET A 63 6.09 0.83 -7.28
CA MET A 63 6.56 -0.41 -6.69
C MET A 63 5.61 -1.57 -6.98
N HIS A 64 4.32 -1.35 -6.79
CA HIS A 64 3.29 -2.34 -7.06
C HIS A 64 3.24 -2.73 -8.53
N ARG A 65 3.31 -1.76 -9.44
CA ARG A 65 3.38 -2.02 -10.88
C ARG A 65 4.65 -2.78 -11.28
N GLU A 66 5.80 -2.43 -10.72
CA GLU A 66 7.08 -3.11 -10.99
C GLU A 66 7.08 -4.56 -10.48
N LEU A 67 6.42 -4.82 -9.35
CA LEU A 67 6.19 -6.18 -8.84
C LEU A 67 5.40 -7.05 -9.84
N HIS A 68 4.59 -6.45 -10.72
CA HIS A 68 3.91 -7.15 -11.82
C HIS A 68 4.74 -7.19 -13.11
N ASP A 69 5.28 -6.06 -13.53
CA ASP A 69 5.93 -5.90 -14.84
C ASP A 69 7.31 -6.61 -14.89
N ILE A 70 8.03 -6.68 -13.76
CA ILE A 70 9.36 -7.30 -13.68
C ILE A 70 9.21 -8.79 -13.33
N LYS A 71 9.41 -9.67 -14.33
CA LYS A 71 9.17 -11.12 -14.22
C LYS A 71 9.77 -11.80 -12.97
N PRO A 72 11.05 -11.55 -12.59
CA PRO A 72 11.60 -12.13 -11.36
C PRO A 72 10.87 -11.68 -10.09
N LEU A 73 10.47 -10.40 -10.00
CA LEU A 73 9.76 -9.86 -8.85
C LEU A 73 8.38 -10.49 -8.74
N TYR A 74 7.64 -10.56 -9.84
CA TYR A 74 6.35 -11.23 -9.87
C TYR A 74 6.47 -12.69 -9.43
N LYS A 75 7.33 -13.47 -10.10
CA LYS A 75 7.42 -14.91 -9.89
C LYS A 75 7.77 -15.30 -8.45
N HIS A 76 8.68 -14.57 -7.81
CA HIS A 76 9.23 -14.96 -6.50
C HIS A 76 8.60 -14.23 -5.33
N LEU A 77 8.08 -13.02 -5.53
CA LEU A 77 7.57 -12.18 -4.45
C LEU A 77 6.04 -12.06 -4.52
N HIS A 78 5.54 -11.61 -5.66
CA HIS A 78 4.15 -11.14 -5.77
C HIS A 78 3.14 -12.23 -6.18
N ALA A 79 3.59 -13.29 -6.85
CA ALA A 79 2.72 -14.37 -7.31
C ALA A 79 1.97 -15.04 -6.16
N THR A 80 2.58 -15.15 -4.97
CA THR A 80 1.93 -15.73 -3.77
C THR A 80 0.71 -14.93 -3.35
N HIS A 81 0.80 -13.60 -3.38
CA HIS A 81 -0.31 -12.69 -3.09
C HIS A 81 -1.47 -12.94 -4.06
N HIS A 82 -1.13 -13.12 -5.34
CA HIS A 82 -2.09 -13.32 -6.43
C HIS A 82 -2.65 -14.73 -6.57
N ILE A 83 -2.26 -15.69 -5.73
CA ILE A 83 -2.91 -17.02 -5.70
C ILE A 83 -4.41 -16.89 -5.34
N TYR A 84 -4.78 -15.79 -4.69
CA TYR A 84 -6.16 -15.47 -4.29
C TYR A 84 -6.94 -14.71 -5.38
N ASN A 85 -6.76 -15.07 -6.64
CA ASN A 85 -7.29 -14.38 -7.82
C ASN A 85 -8.80 -14.54 -8.14
N LYS A 86 -9.59 -15.09 -7.22
CA LYS A 86 -11.05 -15.17 -7.39
C LYS A 86 -11.68 -14.37 -6.28
N GLN A 87 -12.75 -13.62 -6.59
CA GLN A 87 -13.46 -12.81 -5.61
C GLN A 87 -13.88 -13.62 -4.37
N ASN A 88 -14.30 -14.88 -4.56
CA ASN A 88 -14.66 -15.79 -3.46
C ASN A 88 -13.46 -16.38 -2.67
N ARG A 89 -12.23 -16.04 -3.07
CA ARG A 89 -10.98 -16.41 -2.39
C ARG A 89 -10.27 -15.20 -1.81
N LEU A 90 -10.66 -13.98 -2.14
CA LEU A 90 -10.19 -12.77 -1.46
C LEU A 90 -10.81 -12.66 -0.07
N SER A 91 -10.02 -12.18 0.88
CA SER A 91 -10.48 -11.87 2.23
C SER A 91 -9.50 -10.86 2.85
N PRO A 92 -9.85 -10.18 3.96
CA PRO A 92 -8.93 -9.29 4.66
C PRO A 92 -7.60 -9.96 5.03
N PHE A 93 -7.60 -11.28 5.30
CA PHE A 93 -6.36 -12.04 5.54
C PHE A 93 -5.53 -12.23 4.27
N ALA A 94 -6.16 -12.36 3.10
CA ALA A 94 -5.44 -12.37 1.83
C ALA A 94 -4.66 -11.07 1.62
N GLY A 95 -5.21 -9.97 2.17
CA GLY A 95 -4.58 -8.66 2.22
C GLY A 95 -3.15 -8.73 2.73
N LEU A 96 -2.90 -9.38 3.86
CA LEU A 96 -1.55 -9.51 4.45
C LEU A 96 -0.84 -10.84 4.13
N ALA A 97 -1.39 -11.64 3.21
CA ALA A 97 -0.85 -12.95 2.85
C ALA A 97 0.09 -12.88 1.63
N PHE A 98 1.16 -12.09 1.74
CA PHE A 98 2.17 -11.93 0.69
C PHE A 98 3.55 -12.39 1.17
N HIS A 99 4.52 -12.45 0.25
CA HIS A 99 5.91 -12.73 0.61
C HIS A 99 6.43 -11.59 1.51
N PRO A 100 7.21 -11.85 2.57
CA PRO A 100 7.76 -10.79 3.44
C PRO A 100 8.38 -9.61 2.69
N LEU A 101 9.23 -9.90 1.70
CA LEU A 101 9.85 -8.85 0.89
C LEU A 101 8.86 -8.08 0.02
N ASP A 102 7.73 -8.67 -0.40
CA ASP A 102 6.72 -7.98 -1.21
C ASP A 102 6.14 -6.78 -0.45
N GLY A 103 5.60 -7.00 0.75
CA GLY A 103 5.07 -5.88 1.52
C GLY A 103 6.13 -4.94 2.09
N ILE A 104 7.34 -5.42 2.37
CA ILE A 104 8.44 -4.50 2.70
C ILE A 104 8.67 -3.57 1.52
N LEU A 105 8.78 -4.10 0.30
CA LEU A 105 8.97 -3.30 -0.91
C LEU A 105 7.83 -2.30 -1.09
N GLN A 106 6.57 -2.73 -0.94
CA GLN A 106 5.42 -1.83 -1.04
C GLN A 106 5.42 -0.73 0.05
N ALA A 107 5.95 -0.97 1.25
CA ALA A 107 6.05 0.04 2.30
C ALA A 107 7.35 0.90 2.25
N VAL A 108 8.36 0.55 1.45
CA VAL A 108 9.61 1.34 1.28
C VAL A 108 9.37 2.83 0.95
N PRO A 109 8.37 3.22 0.15
CA PRO A 109 8.05 4.63 -0.10
C PRO A 109 7.81 5.44 1.18
N HIS A 110 7.17 4.87 2.20
CA HIS A 110 6.97 5.53 3.51
C HIS A 110 8.31 5.89 4.17
N VAL A 111 9.28 4.97 4.13
CA VAL A 111 10.60 5.17 4.73
C VAL A 111 11.45 6.13 3.88
N THR A 112 11.35 6.02 2.55
CA THR A 112 12.04 6.92 1.61
C THR A 112 11.62 8.37 1.82
N ALA A 113 10.32 8.62 2.04
CA ALA A 113 9.81 9.96 2.30
C ALA A 113 10.48 10.64 3.51
N LEU A 114 10.89 9.89 4.54
CA LEU A 114 11.56 10.43 5.73
C LEU A 114 12.89 11.12 5.42
N PHE A 115 13.57 10.72 4.34
CA PHE A 115 14.83 11.34 3.89
C PHE A 115 14.59 12.56 3.00
N LEU A 116 13.40 12.68 2.40
CA LEU A 116 13.09 13.70 1.41
C LEU A 116 12.40 14.91 2.04
N VAL A 117 11.39 14.68 2.88
CA VAL A 117 10.54 15.72 3.48
C VAL A 117 10.55 15.64 5.01
N PRO A 118 10.59 16.78 5.73
CA PRO A 118 10.47 16.77 7.19
C PRO A 118 9.18 16.09 7.61
N THR A 119 9.27 15.06 8.45
CA THR A 119 8.11 14.23 8.78
C THR A 119 7.94 14.10 10.28
N HIS A 120 6.74 14.36 10.78
CA HIS A 120 6.42 14.13 12.19
C HIS A 120 6.48 12.62 12.48
N PHE A 121 7.35 12.21 13.38
CA PHE A 121 7.63 10.79 13.62
C PHE A 121 6.37 9.98 13.92
N MET A 122 5.49 10.51 14.79
CA MET A 122 4.29 9.77 15.16
C MET A 122 3.20 9.76 14.09
N THR A 123 3.21 10.75 13.18
CA THR A 123 2.37 10.69 11.99
C THR A 123 2.83 9.59 11.05
N HIS A 124 4.15 9.39 10.87
CA HIS A 124 4.68 8.30 10.05
C HIS A 124 4.27 6.92 10.59
N VAL A 125 4.44 6.69 11.89
CA VAL A 125 4.05 5.41 12.54
C VAL A 125 2.55 5.15 12.39
N LEU A 126 1.72 6.16 12.60
CA LEU A 126 0.27 6.04 12.42
C LEU A 126 -0.11 5.75 10.97
N LEU A 127 0.58 6.34 9.99
CA LEU A 127 0.32 6.09 8.57
C LEU A 127 0.71 4.66 8.16
N LEU A 128 1.79 4.09 8.69
CA LEU A 128 2.13 2.67 8.48
C LEU A 128 1.08 1.74 9.10
N PHE A 129 0.54 2.09 10.26
CA PHE A 129 -0.56 1.32 10.87
C PHE A 129 -1.85 1.40 10.05
N ILE A 130 -2.20 2.61 9.57
CA ILE A 130 -3.34 2.84 8.67
C ILE A 130 -3.16 2.07 7.36
N GLU A 131 -1.96 2.01 6.80
CA GLU A 131 -1.64 1.22 5.60
C GLU A 131 -1.96 -0.27 5.80
N GLY A 132 -1.64 -0.84 6.97
CA GLY A 132 -2.04 -2.21 7.31
C GLY A 132 -3.55 -2.40 7.38
N ILE A 133 -4.28 -1.45 7.96
CA ILE A 133 -5.76 -1.48 8.00
C ILE A 133 -6.34 -1.33 6.59
N TRP A 134 -5.81 -0.40 5.80
CA TRP A 134 -6.23 -0.13 4.43
C TRP A 134 -6.03 -1.37 3.57
N THR A 135 -4.86 -2.00 3.66
CA THR A 135 -4.55 -3.26 2.98
C THR A 135 -5.57 -4.33 3.34
N ALA A 136 -5.96 -4.48 4.61
CA ALA A 136 -7.01 -5.43 4.99
C ALA A 136 -8.39 -5.04 4.42
N ASN A 137 -8.73 -3.75 4.43
CA ASN A 137 -10.00 -3.24 3.94
C ASN A 137 -10.19 -3.42 2.44
N ILE A 138 -9.19 -3.11 1.61
CA ILE A 138 -9.31 -3.25 0.14
C ILE A 138 -9.38 -4.71 -0.34
N HIS A 139 -9.22 -5.69 0.55
CA HIS A 139 -9.38 -7.12 0.26
C HIS A 139 -10.67 -7.73 0.83
N ASP A 140 -11.58 -6.90 1.36
CA ASP A 140 -12.87 -7.38 1.89
C ASP A 140 -13.93 -7.66 0.79
N CYS A 141 -13.62 -7.32 -0.46
CA CYS A 141 -14.49 -7.44 -1.64
C CYS A 141 -15.78 -6.59 -1.60
N ILE A 142 -15.89 -5.62 -0.70
CA ILE A 142 -17.05 -4.73 -0.58
C ILE A 142 -16.76 -3.42 -1.31
N HIS A 143 -17.34 -3.24 -2.50
CA HIS A 143 -17.17 -2.00 -3.25
C HIS A 143 -17.94 -0.85 -2.56
N GLY A 144 -17.19 0.07 -1.95
CA GLY A 144 -17.76 1.22 -1.24
C GLY A 144 -18.25 2.38 -2.12
N ASN A 145 -18.05 2.33 -3.45
CA ASN A 145 -18.43 3.36 -4.42
C ASN A 145 -18.09 4.80 -3.99
N LEU A 146 -16.87 5.00 -3.46
CA LEU A 146 -16.40 6.28 -2.97
C LEU A 146 -15.30 6.82 -3.89
N TRP A 147 -15.66 7.71 -4.80
CA TRP A 147 -14.67 8.41 -5.62
C TRP A 147 -13.93 9.48 -4.78
N PRO A 148 -12.59 9.61 -4.86
CA PRO A 148 -11.63 8.90 -5.73
C PRO A 148 -10.87 7.75 -5.04
N ALA A 149 -11.44 7.10 -4.01
CA ALA A 149 -10.73 6.10 -3.20
C ALA A 149 -10.48 4.79 -3.97
N MET A 150 -9.26 4.25 -3.86
CA MET A 150 -8.87 2.93 -4.38
C MET A 150 -9.39 1.81 -3.45
N GLY A 151 -10.71 1.69 -3.35
CA GLY A 151 -11.37 0.72 -2.47
C GLY A 151 -11.39 -0.71 -3.02
N ALA A 152 -12.05 -1.62 -2.29
CA ALA A 152 -12.00 -3.06 -2.56
C ALA A 152 -12.51 -3.48 -3.95
N GLY A 153 -13.43 -2.74 -4.57
CA GLY A 153 -13.88 -3.04 -5.93
C GLY A 153 -12.76 -2.91 -6.97
N TYR A 154 -11.98 -1.82 -6.90
CA TYR A 154 -10.85 -1.61 -7.79
C TYR A 154 -9.75 -2.66 -7.58
N HIS A 155 -9.47 -2.97 -6.31
CA HIS A 155 -8.45 -3.96 -5.95
C HIS A 155 -8.88 -5.40 -6.30
N THR A 156 -10.17 -5.70 -6.27
CA THR A 156 -10.69 -6.99 -6.75
C THR A 156 -10.44 -7.15 -8.25
N ILE A 157 -10.62 -6.10 -9.05
CA ILE A 157 -10.29 -6.09 -10.50
C ILE A 157 -8.78 -6.23 -10.72
N HIS A 158 -7.97 -5.62 -9.87
CA HIS A 158 -6.53 -5.82 -9.88
C HIS A 158 -6.17 -7.30 -9.71
N HIS A 159 -6.72 -7.97 -8.70
CA HIS A 159 -6.49 -9.39 -8.44
C HIS A 159 -6.98 -10.34 -9.53
N THR A 160 -7.98 -9.96 -10.32
CA THR A 160 -8.52 -10.79 -11.41
C THR A 160 -7.83 -10.52 -12.75
N THR A 161 -7.37 -9.30 -13.00
CA THR A 161 -6.77 -8.89 -14.29
C THR A 161 -5.25 -8.80 -14.27
N TYR A 162 -4.64 -8.63 -13.08
CA TYR A 162 -3.19 -8.45 -12.85
C TYR A 162 -2.55 -7.28 -13.61
N ARG A 163 -3.35 -6.38 -14.18
CA ARG A 163 -2.86 -5.36 -15.13
C ARG A 163 -3.40 -3.95 -14.90
N HIS A 164 -4.29 -3.79 -13.93
CA HIS A 164 -5.00 -2.54 -13.67
C HIS A 164 -5.01 -2.24 -12.18
N ASN A 165 -5.28 -0.98 -11.83
CA ASN A 165 -5.56 -0.53 -10.46
C ASN A 165 -4.42 -0.85 -9.47
N TYR A 166 -3.24 -0.27 -9.70
CA TYR A 166 -2.06 -0.45 -8.83
C TYR A 166 -1.95 0.59 -7.71
N GLY A 167 -2.79 1.62 -7.72
CA GLY A 167 -2.78 2.76 -6.81
C GLY A 167 -2.95 2.37 -5.34
N HIS A 168 -2.63 3.29 -4.45
CA HIS A 168 -2.61 3.03 -3.02
C HIS A 168 -3.91 3.46 -2.35
N TYR A 169 -4.06 4.74 -2.01
CA TYR A 169 -5.28 5.24 -1.38
C TYR A 169 -6.28 5.75 -2.40
N ILE A 170 -5.82 6.26 -3.55
CA ILE A 170 -6.67 6.94 -4.53
C ILE A 170 -6.37 6.50 -5.96
N ILE A 171 -7.36 6.69 -6.84
CA ILE A 171 -7.31 6.22 -8.24
C ILE A 171 -6.38 7.04 -9.15
N TRP A 172 -5.79 8.14 -8.65
CA TRP A 172 -5.17 9.16 -9.50
C TRP A 172 -3.95 8.64 -10.27
N MET A 173 -3.11 7.81 -9.67
CA MET A 173 -1.94 7.29 -10.38
C MET A 173 -2.37 6.39 -11.53
N ASP A 174 -3.34 5.51 -11.30
CA ASP A 174 -3.91 4.68 -12.36
C ASP A 174 -4.57 5.50 -13.47
N TRP A 175 -5.27 6.58 -13.11
CA TRP A 175 -5.86 7.49 -14.09
C TRP A 175 -4.79 8.19 -14.93
N ILE A 176 -3.74 8.73 -14.29
CA ILE A 176 -2.64 9.45 -14.95
C ILE A 176 -1.85 8.52 -15.89
N PHE A 177 -1.58 7.29 -15.46
CA PHE A 177 -0.74 6.33 -16.18
C PHE A 177 -1.53 5.34 -17.05
N GLY A 178 -2.85 5.51 -17.16
CA GLY A 178 -3.70 4.72 -18.06
C GLY A 178 -3.90 3.26 -17.64
N THR A 179 -3.82 2.97 -16.35
CA THR A 179 -4.04 1.63 -15.78
C THR A 179 -5.34 1.52 -14.99
N LEU A 180 -6.18 2.57 -14.98
CA LEU A 180 -7.46 2.58 -14.28
C LEU A 180 -8.51 1.71 -14.99
N ARG A 181 -9.20 0.89 -14.22
CA ARG A 181 -10.40 0.16 -14.63
C ARG A 181 -11.46 0.27 -13.54
N ASP A 182 -12.56 0.95 -13.88
CA ASP A 182 -13.66 1.22 -12.94
C ASP A 182 -14.53 -0.04 -12.73
N PRO A 183 -14.87 -0.39 -11.47
CA PRO A 183 -15.80 -1.48 -11.19
C PRO A 183 -17.17 -1.36 -11.84
N LEU A 184 -17.68 -0.14 -12.02
CA LEU A 184 -19.00 0.08 -12.62
C LEU A 184 -19.02 -0.27 -14.11
N ASP A 185 -17.88 -0.19 -14.80
CA ASP A 185 -17.77 -0.55 -16.22
C ASP A 185 -17.82 -2.07 -16.44
N ASP A 186 -17.43 -2.87 -15.44
CA ASP A 186 -17.47 -4.34 -15.53
C ASP A 186 -18.80 -4.93 -15.09
N GLU A 187 -19.50 -4.33 -14.11
CA GLU A 187 -20.87 -4.75 -13.74
C GLU A 187 -21.86 -4.59 -14.89
N SER A 188 -21.65 -3.61 -15.77
CA SER A 188 -22.49 -3.37 -16.95
C SER A 188 -22.41 -4.45 -18.04
N LYS A 189 -21.42 -5.36 -17.98
CA LYS A 189 -21.22 -6.44 -18.96
C LYS A 189 -21.87 -7.77 -18.57
N ASP A 190 -22.30 -7.89 -17.31
CA ASP A 190 -22.94 -9.08 -16.76
C ASP A 190 -24.50 -8.95 -16.69
N ILE A 191 -25.08 -7.94 -17.36
CA ILE A 191 -26.54 -7.71 -17.49
C ILE A 191 -27.00 -7.95 -18.92
#